data_AF-A0A8J7PI65-F1
#
_entry.id   AF-A0A8J7PI65-F1
#
_cell.length_a   1.000
_cell.length_b   1.000
_cell.length_c   1.000
_cell.angle_alpha   90.00
_cell.angle_beta   90.00
_cell.angle_gamma   90.00
#
_symmetry.space_group_name_H-M   'P 1'
#
loop_
_entity.id
_entity.type
_entity.pdbx_description
1 polymer ?
#
loop_
_entity_poly.entity_id
_entity_poly.type
_entity_poly.pdbx_seq_one_letter_code
_entity_poly.pdbx_strand_id
1 'polypeptide(L)'
;MTMQADLLSPPVNYAVVQLPERNYPGVVVQGDTLRSLQKQVELMERLLDTGQLEDLAGEIEDLKEQLFGALTYFERICSERGITLPY
;
A
#
# COMPACT_ATOMS: atom_id res chain seq x y z
N MET A 1 8.88 -0.73 -26.19
CA MET A 1 7.96 -1.87 -25.99
C MET A 1 6.91 -1.43 -24.98
N THR A 2 5.64 -1.74 -25.23
CA THR A 2 4.54 -1.42 -24.30
C THR A 2 4.22 -2.68 -23.50
N MET A 3 4.11 -2.56 -22.18
CA MET A 3 3.63 -3.63 -21.31
C MET A 3 2.17 -3.34 -20.92
N GLN A 4 1.32 -4.35 -20.96
CA GLN A 4 -0.07 -4.26 -20.55
C GLN A 4 -0.22 -4.87 -19.16
N ALA A 5 -0.93 -4.19 -18.26
CA ALA A 5 -1.29 -4.69 -16.94
C ALA A 5 -2.80 -4.93 -16.88
N ASP A 6 -3.22 -6.05 -16.29
CA ASP A 6 -4.64 -6.31 -16.06
C ASP A 6 -5.06 -5.70 -14.73
N LEU A 7 -6.07 -4.84 -14.77
CA LEU A 7 -6.63 -4.21 -13.59
C LEU A 7 -7.63 -5.16 -12.92
N LEU A 8 -7.27 -5.69 -11.76
CA LEU A 8 -8.08 -6.68 -11.03
C LEU A 8 -9.06 -6.04 -10.06
N SER A 9 -8.87 -4.76 -9.72
CA SER A 9 -9.70 -4.00 -8.79
C SER A 9 -9.91 -2.55 -9.26
N PRO A 10 -10.96 -1.84 -8.79
CA PRO A 10 -11.10 -0.41 -9.06
C PRO A 10 -9.85 0.40 -8.70
N PRO A 11 -9.48 1.42 -9.49
CA PRO A 11 -8.26 2.20 -9.26
C PRO A 11 -8.52 3.35 -8.28
N VAL A 12 -8.57 3.03 -6.98
CA VAL A 12 -8.52 4.01 -5.88
C VAL A 12 -7.05 4.26 -5.48
N ASN A 13 -6.78 4.68 -4.24
CA ASN A 13 -5.41 4.89 -3.72
C ASN A 13 -4.49 3.67 -3.91
N TYR A 14 -5.09 2.48 -3.87
CA TYR A 14 -4.45 1.20 -4.12
C TYR A 14 -5.25 0.43 -5.16
N ALA A 15 -4.58 -0.06 -6.20
CA ALA A 15 -5.18 -0.90 -7.23
C ALA A 15 -4.43 -2.23 -7.31
N VAL A 16 -5.16 -3.34 -7.35
CA VAL A 16 -4.56 -4.66 -7.56
C VAL A 16 -4.43 -4.88 -9.07
N VAL A 17 -3.21 -5.14 -9.53
CA VAL A 17 -2.92 -5.35 -10.95
C VAL A 17 -2.12 -6.61 -11.16
N GLN A 18 -2.38 -7.29 -12.27
CA GLN A 18 -1.55 -8.38 -12.76
C GLN A 18 -0.60 -7.83 -13.83
N LEU A 19 0.70 -7.79 -13.51
CA LEU A 19 1.73 -7.50 -14.50
C LEU A 19 2.05 -8.77 -15.31
N PRO A 20 2.46 -8.63 -16.58
CA PRO A 20 2.89 -9.78 -17.37
C PRO A 20 4.12 -10.40 -16.69
N GLU A 21 4.24 -11.73 -16.79
CA GLU A 21 5.34 -12.55 -16.24
C GLU A 21 5.41 -12.66 -14.71
N ARG A 22 4.54 -11.97 -13.96
CA ARG A 22 4.46 -12.12 -12.50
C ARG A 22 3.50 -13.26 -12.15
N ASN A 23 3.93 -14.17 -11.27
CA ASN A 23 3.07 -15.27 -10.80
C ASN A 23 1.93 -14.81 -9.90
N TYR A 24 2.10 -13.66 -9.25
CA TYR A 24 1.14 -13.09 -8.31
C TYR A 24 0.87 -11.63 -8.69
N PRO A 25 -0.35 -11.13 -8.46
CA PRO A 25 -0.67 -9.73 -8.66
C PRO A 25 0.12 -8.85 -7.70
N GLY A 26 0.27 -7.58 -8.06
CA GLY A 26 0.86 -6.54 -7.22
C GLY A 26 -0.16 -5.46 -6.87
N VAL A 27 0.25 -4.55 -5.99
CA VAL A 27 -0.52 -3.35 -5.65
C VAL A 27 0.16 -2.14 -6.30
N VAL A 28 -0.57 -1.42 -7.13
CA VAL A 28 -0.20 -0.08 -7.61
C VAL A 28 -0.65 0.92 -6.55
N VAL A 29 0.29 1.74 -6.11
CA VAL A 29 0.03 2.89 -5.21
C VAL A 29 -0.03 4.14 -6.07
N GLN A 30 -1.09 4.94 -5.92
CA GLN A 30 -1.17 6.24 -6.60
C GLN A 30 -0.04 7.17 -6.16
N GLY A 31 0.45 8.03 -7.07
CA GLY A 31 1.66 8.82 -6.82
C GLY A 31 1.51 9.84 -5.67
N ASP A 32 0.32 10.39 -5.49
CA ASP A 32 -0.03 11.28 -4.37
C ASP A 32 -0.13 10.53 -3.05
N THR A 33 -0.74 9.33 -3.05
CA THR A 33 -0.75 8.44 -1.89
C THR A 33 0.67 8.06 -1.49
N LEU A 34 1.51 7.65 -2.46
CA LEU A 34 2.92 7.33 -2.24
C LEU A 34 3.67 8.53 -1.64
N ARG A 35 3.44 9.75 -2.14
CA ARG A 35 4.06 10.95 -1.58
C ARG A 35 3.57 11.26 -0.16
N SER A 36 2.29 11.00 0.14
CA SER A 36 1.74 11.19 1.48
C SER A 36 2.41 10.24 2.48
N LEU A 37 2.53 8.95 2.15
CA LEU A 37 3.22 7.95 2.98
C LEU A 37 4.66 8.38 3.25
N GLN A 38 5.37 8.84 2.20
CA GLN A 38 6.74 9.32 2.34
C GLN A 38 6.87 10.52 3.28
N LYS A 39 5.97 11.50 3.18
CA LYS A 39 5.93 12.65 4.11
C LYS A 39 5.60 12.25 5.53
N GLN A 40 4.74 11.24 5.70
CA GLN A 40 4.40 10.72 7.02
C GLN A 40 5.63 10.12 7.70
N VAL A 41 6.45 9.36 6.97
CA VAL A 41 7.73 8.84 7.48
C VAL A 41 8.68 9.98 7.86
N GLU A 42 8.82 11.01 7.02
CA GLU A 42 9.64 12.20 7.36
C GLU A 42 9.13 12.94 8.61
N LEU A 43 7.82 12.93 8.87
CA LEU A 43 7.23 13.50 10.08
C LEU A 43 7.58 12.64 11.30
N MET A 44 7.43 11.32 11.20
CA MET A 44 7.80 10.38 12.26
C MET A 44 9.27 10.52 12.67
N GLU A 45 10.20 10.66 11.72
CA GLU A 45 11.61 10.93 12.01
C GLU A 45 11.79 12.22 12.83
N ARG A 46 11.10 13.30 12.45
CA ARG A 46 11.14 14.57 13.20
C ARG A 46 10.52 14.46 14.59
N LEU A 47 9.42 13.73 14.74
CA LEU A 47 8.78 13.51 16.04
C LEU A 47 9.69 12.69 16.96
N LEU A 48 10.39 11.70 16.42
CA LEU A 48 11.41 10.93 17.13
C LEU A 48 12.57 11.84 17.59
N ASP A 49 13.13 12.65 16.70
CA ASP A 49 14.25 13.56 17.00
C ASP A 49 13.89 14.61 18.05
N THR A 50 12.64 15.05 18.08
CA THR A 50 12.14 16.06 19.03
C THR A 50 11.59 15.44 20.32
N GLY A 51 11.54 14.12 20.43
CA GLY A 51 11.05 13.40 21.60
C GLY A 51 9.53 13.44 21.78
N GLN A 52 8.77 13.77 20.74
CA GLN A 52 7.30 13.82 20.74
C GLN A 52 6.72 12.41 20.53
N LEU A 53 6.88 11.55 21.53
CA LEU A 53 6.59 10.11 21.41
C LEU A 53 5.10 9.77 21.29
N GLU A 54 4.21 10.58 21.87
CA GLU A 54 2.75 10.36 21.76
C GLU A 54 2.26 10.60 20.33
N ASP A 55 2.64 11.74 19.74
CA ASP A 55 2.34 12.05 18.34
C ASP A 55 2.99 11.02 17.39
N LEU A 56 4.23 10.61 17.67
CA LEU A 56 4.91 9.56 16.90
C LEU A 56 4.12 8.24 16.94
N ALA A 57 3.60 7.85 18.10
CA ALA A 57 2.80 6.64 18.23
C ALA A 57 1.52 6.72 17.37
N GLY A 58 0.86 7.89 17.34
CA GLY A 58 -0.28 8.15 16.47
C GLY A 58 0.07 7.98 14.99
N GLU A 59 1.16 8.60 14.53
CA GLU A 59 1.59 8.49 13.12
C GLU A 59 1.97 7.05 12.72
N ILE A 60 2.57 6.29 13.66
CA ILE A 60 2.86 4.86 13.44
C ILE A 60 1.56 4.06 13.30
N GLU A 61 0.56 4.33 14.13
CA GLU A 61 -0.74 3.66 14.07
C GLU A 61 -1.45 3.97 12.76
N ASP A 62 -1.50 5.23 12.35
CA ASP A 62 -2.08 5.67 11.08
C ASP A 62 -1.40 5.00 9.87
N LEU A 63 -0.06 4.98 9.83
CA LEU A 63 0.66 4.30 8.75
C LEU A 63 0.37 2.79 8.73
N LYS A 64 0.31 2.16 9.90
CA LYS A 64 -0.02 0.73 10.02
C LYS A 64 -1.43 0.46 9.49
N GLU A 65 -2.42 1.28 9.85
CA GLU A 65 -3.79 1.14 9.36
C GLU A 65 -3.87 1.27 7.84
N GLN A 66 -3.16 2.23 7.26
CA GLN A 66 -3.10 2.42 5.81
C GLN A 66 -2.50 1.20 5.09
N LEU A 67 -1.38 0.69 5.58
CA LEU A 67 -0.72 -0.50 5.02
C LEU A 67 -1.57 -1.76 5.21
N PHE A 68 -2.19 -1.92 6.37
CA PHE A 68 -3.08 -3.04 6.66
C PHE A 68 -4.33 -3.01 5.78
N GLY A 69 -4.90 -1.83 5.54
CA GLY A 69 -6.01 -1.64 4.62
C GLY A 69 -5.64 -2.02 3.18
N ALA A 70 -4.47 -1.60 2.70
CA ALA A 70 -3.97 -1.99 1.38
C ALA A 70 -3.76 -3.51 1.26
N LEU A 71 -3.18 -4.14 2.29
CA LEU A 71 -2.95 -5.59 2.33
C LEU A 71 -4.27 -6.37 2.35
N THR A 72 -5.19 -6.03 3.25
CA THR A 72 -6.51 -6.67 3.36
C THR A 72 -7.30 -6.53 2.05
N TYR A 73 -7.21 -5.36 1.40
CA TYR A 73 -7.82 -5.14 0.10
C TYR A 73 -7.22 -6.06 -0.98
N PHE A 74 -5.90 -6.18 -1.02
CA PHE A 74 -5.20 -7.10 -1.92
C PHE A 74 -5.61 -8.56 -1.69
N GLU A 75 -5.64 -9.02 -0.44
CA GLU A 75 -6.03 -10.38 -0.08
C GLU A 75 -7.47 -10.68 -0.48
N ARG A 76 -8.39 -9.74 -0.25
CA ARG A 76 -9.79 -9.85 -0.65
C ARG A 76 -9.92 -10.01 -2.17
N ILE A 77 -9.21 -9.19 -2.95
CA ILE A 77 -9.24 -9.31 -4.43
C ILE A 77 -8.65 -10.64 -4.88
N CYS A 78 -7.57 -11.12 -4.26
CA CYS A 78 -7.00 -12.44 -4.58
C CYS A 78 -8.02 -13.55 -4.31
N SER A 79 -8.68 -13.52 -3.15
CA SER A 79 -9.74 -14.46 -2.78
C SER A 79 -10.91 -14.45 -3.77
N GLU A 80 -11.42 -13.27 -4.14
CA GLU A 80 -12.51 -13.09 -5.12
C GLU A 80 -12.15 -13.62 -6.52
N ARG A 81 -10.87 -13.65 -6.86
CA ARG A 81 -10.34 -14.11 -8.15
C ARG A 81 -9.82 -15.56 -8.11
N GLY A 82 -9.87 -16.22 -6.96
CA GLY A 82 -9.31 -17.57 -6.78
C GLY A 82 -7.79 -17.65 -6.87
N ILE A 83 -7.09 -16.56 -6.56
CA ILE A 83 -5.62 -16.45 -6.58
C ILE A 83 -5.07 -16.75 -5.18
N THR A 84 -4.09 -17.64 -5.08
CA THR A 84 -3.36 -17.91 -3.84
C THR A 84 -2.46 -16.73 -3.47
N LEU A 85 -2.32 -16.44 -2.17
CA LEU A 85 -1.46 -15.37 -1.68
C LEU A 85 0.04 -15.69 -1.90
N PRO A 86 0.90 -14.66 -2.04
CA PRO A 86 2.34 -14.82 -2.28
C PRO A 86 3.17 -15.09 -1.00
N TYR A 87 2.53 -15.41 0.13
CA TYR A 87 3.14 -15.70 1.43
C TYR A 87 2.37 -16.79 2.18
#